data_AF-A0A946CE54-F1
#
_entry.id   AF-A0A946CE54-F1
#
_cell.length_a   1.000
_cell.length_b   1.000
_cell.length_c   1.000
_cell.angle_alpha   90.00
_cell.angle_beta   90.00
_cell.angle_gamma   90.00
#
_symmetry.space_group_name_H-M   'P 1'
#
loop_
_entity.id
_entity.type
_entity.pdbx_description
1 polymer ?
#
loop_
_entity_poly.entity_id
_entity_poly.type
_entity_poly.pdbx_seq_one_letter_code
_entity_poly.pdbx_strand_id
1 'polypeptide(L)'
;MRRIALAGKAQKKGPHIKGGDLKTLLGVAATSWSLLTKREQFYFLIRVASRFALNGLDVVAVGLMGLLGGITATGLSGENLKLFGYQIPLPTATNVITLVALIAGLFILKGGLGIIFARWTAIFLVGVHIKNSAKIARYLFSGSLVRLKKYSRAEIQFLVTTSTNATFSGVLGAMTTLVIEGVLFISIFGMFLLVDWVAALAIALYFAVLVFLLQLATAQRFLSSGRAMK
;
A
#
# COMPACT_ATOMS: atom_id res chain seq x y z
N MET A 1 31.59 39.22 30.49
CA MET A 1 30.97 37.88 30.34
C MET A 1 29.70 37.81 31.18
N ARG A 2 28.51 37.80 30.57
CA ARG A 2 27.22 37.29 31.10
C ARG A 2 26.14 37.60 30.07
N ARG A 3 25.90 36.65 29.16
CA ARG A 3 24.72 36.64 28.28
C ARG A 3 23.88 35.41 28.64
N ILE A 4 22.60 35.52 28.32
CA ILE A 4 21.64 34.44 28.08
C ILE A 4 20.97 33.87 29.33
N ALA A 5 20.00 34.63 29.86
CA ALA A 5 18.79 34.05 30.43
C ALA A 5 17.60 34.73 29.75
N LEU A 6 16.55 33.94 29.48
CA LEU A 6 15.23 34.35 28.98
C LEU A 6 15.08 34.49 27.46
N ALA A 7 14.72 33.37 26.81
CA ALA A 7 13.69 33.35 25.75
C ALA A 7 13.18 31.92 25.52
N GLY A 8 12.83 31.22 26.59
CA GLY A 8 12.18 29.90 26.55
C GLY A 8 10.67 29.98 26.50
N LYS A 9 10.08 30.76 25.58
CA LYS A 9 8.62 30.78 25.36
C LYS A 9 8.28 31.12 23.91
N ALA A 10 8.00 30.07 23.14
CA ALA A 10 6.98 29.98 22.08
C ALA A 10 7.31 28.88 21.07
N GLN A 11 7.59 27.67 21.56
CA GLN A 11 7.40 26.48 20.73
C GLN A 11 5.89 26.29 20.60
N LYS A 12 5.31 26.93 19.57
CA LYS A 12 3.91 26.74 19.17
C LYS A 12 3.76 25.23 18.96
N LYS A 13 3.05 24.55 19.88
CA LYS A 13 2.75 23.13 19.79
C LYS A 13 2.11 22.89 18.42
N GLY A 14 2.89 22.37 17.48
CA GLY A 14 2.33 21.72 16.30
C GLY A 14 1.35 20.65 16.77
N PRO A 15 0.28 20.37 16.01
CA PRO A 15 -0.70 19.39 16.42
C PRO A 15 0.03 18.11 16.83
N HIS A 16 -0.19 17.67 18.07
CA HIS A 16 0.22 16.34 18.50
C HIS A 16 -0.60 15.37 17.65
N ILE A 17 -0.06 15.02 16.48
CA ILE A 17 -0.57 13.91 15.68
C ILE A 17 -0.33 12.69 16.56
N LYS A 18 -1.38 12.21 17.23
CA LYS A 18 -1.40 10.86 17.80
C LYS A 18 -1.15 9.93 16.62
N GLY A 19 0.11 9.55 16.42
CA GLY A 19 0.52 8.64 15.35
C GLY A 19 -0.26 7.35 15.51
N GLY A 20 -1.22 7.12 14.61
CA GLY A 20 -2.05 5.92 14.63
C GLY A 20 -3.51 6.13 14.23
N ASP A 21 -4.04 7.35 14.24
CA ASP A 21 -5.45 7.54 13.88
C ASP A 21 -5.65 7.54 12.36
N LEU A 22 -6.38 6.55 11.83
CA LEU A 22 -6.67 6.36 10.40
C LEU A 22 -7.25 7.65 9.77
N LYS A 23 -8.06 8.40 10.54
CA LYS A 23 -8.63 9.68 10.11
C LYS A 23 -7.56 10.74 9.81
N THR A 24 -6.50 10.77 10.62
CA THR A 24 -5.39 11.70 10.40
C THR A 24 -4.57 11.31 9.18
N LEU A 25 -4.34 10.02 8.95
CA LEU A 25 -3.64 9.52 7.75
C LEU A 25 -4.42 9.83 6.48
N LEU A 26 -5.74 9.62 6.50
CA LEU A 26 -6.64 9.96 5.39
C LEU A 26 -6.69 11.47 5.13
N GLY A 27 -6.70 12.30 6.18
CA GLY A 27 -6.65 13.75 6.05
C GLY A 27 -5.35 14.25 5.42
N VAL A 28 -4.20 13.66 5.82
CA VAL A 28 -2.89 13.97 5.22
C VAL A 28 -2.88 13.52 3.75
N ALA A 29 -3.39 12.33 3.44
CA ALA A 29 -3.48 11.83 2.08
C ALA A 29 -4.35 12.71 1.17
N ALA A 30 -5.51 13.14 1.65
CA ALA A 30 -6.42 14.03 0.93
C ALA A 30 -5.77 15.40 0.68
N THR A 31 -5.04 15.92 1.67
CA THR A 31 -4.29 17.17 1.52
C THR A 31 -3.19 17.02 0.47
N SER A 32 -2.37 15.97 0.55
CA SER A 32 -1.34 15.68 -0.45
C SER A 32 -1.91 15.49 -1.86
N TRP A 33 -3.07 14.87 -1.99
CA TRP A 33 -3.79 14.75 -3.27
C TRP A 33 -4.23 16.09 -3.81
N SER A 34 -4.77 16.97 -2.96
CA SER A 34 -5.21 18.31 -3.35
C SER A 34 -4.06 19.21 -3.83
N LEU A 35 -2.83 18.93 -3.37
CA LEU A 35 -1.62 19.66 -3.79
C LEU A 35 -1.13 19.25 -5.19
N LEU A 36 -1.60 18.14 -5.73
CA LEU A 36 -1.32 17.74 -7.11
C LEU A 36 -2.07 18.63 -8.11
N THR A 37 -1.43 18.96 -9.22
CA THR A 37 -2.13 19.63 -10.33
C THR A 37 -3.15 18.70 -10.99
N LYS A 38 -4.18 19.26 -11.64
CA LYS A 38 -5.25 18.47 -12.32
C LYS A 38 -4.70 17.44 -13.32
N ARG A 39 -3.63 17.77 -14.04
CA ARG A 39 -2.95 16.83 -14.95
C ARG A 39 -2.25 15.70 -14.17
N GLU A 40 -1.56 16.02 -13.08
CA GLU A 40 -0.90 15.01 -12.23
C GLU A 40 -1.91 14.08 -11.55
N GLN A 41 -3.06 14.61 -11.10
CA GLN A 41 -4.17 13.81 -10.57
C GLN A 41 -4.69 12.80 -11.61
N PHE A 42 -4.88 13.24 -12.85
CA PHE A 42 -5.33 12.36 -13.93
C PHE A 42 -4.31 11.25 -14.25
N TYR A 43 -3.02 11.58 -14.41
CA TYR A 43 -1.99 10.57 -14.64
C TYR A 43 -1.82 9.62 -13.47
N PHE A 44 -1.99 10.11 -12.23
CA PHE A 44 -1.99 9.27 -11.05
C PHE A 44 -3.17 8.30 -11.06
N LEU A 45 -4.37 8.78 -11.37
CA LEU A 45 -5.57 7.95 -11.46
C LEU A 45 -5.41 6.84 -12.50
N ILE A 46 -4.85 7.14 -13.68
CA ILE A 46 -4.55 6.12 -14.69
C ILE A 46 -3.65 5.02 -14.10
N ARG A 47 -2.60 5.38 -13.38
CA ARG A 47 -1.66 4.40 -12.78
C ARG A 47 -2.33 3.54 -11.73
N VAL A 48 -3.17 4.15 -10.89
CA VAL A 48 -3.97 3.42 -9.91
C VAL A 48 -4.89 2.45 -10.65
N ALA A 49 -5.63 2.91 -11.66
CA ALA A 49 -6.51 2.06 -12.47
C ALA A 49 -5.76 0.91 -13.15
N SER A 50 -4.55 1.14 -13.69
CA SER A 50 -3.71 0.08 -14.26
C SER A 50 -3.32 -0.97 -13.23
N ARG A 51 -2.97 -0.56 -12.00
CA ARG A 51 -2.65 -1.51 -10.92
C ARG A 51 -3.88 -2.26 -10.43
N PHE A 52 -5.04 -1.61 -10.39
CA PHE A 52 -6.31 -2.27 -10.11
C PHE A 52 -6.64 -3.34 -11.15
N ALA A 53 -6.47 -3.05 -12.44
CA ALA A 53 -6.65 -4.03 -13.51
C ALA A 53 -5.70 -5.23 -13.35
N LEU A 54 -4.43 -4.98 -12.96
CA LEU A 54 -3.49 -6.07 -12.65
C LEU A 54 -3.92 -6.93 -11.46
N ASN A 55 -4.53 -6.36 -10.42
CA ASN A 55 -5.06 -7.15 -9.31
C ASN A 55 -6.25 -8.03 -9.74
N GLY A 56 -6.99 -7.65 -10.78
CA GLY A 56 -8.03 -8.50 -11.34
C GLY A 56 -7.48 -9.86 -11.81
N LEU A 57 -6.23 -9.91 -12.29
CA LEU A 57 -5.57 -11.16 -12.67
C LEU A 57 -5.38 -12.10 -11.48
N ASP A 58 -5.18 -11.57 -10.25
CA ASP A 58 -5.07 -12.42 -9.07
C ASP A 58 -6.36 -13.16 -8.76
N VAL A 59 -7.51 -12.48 -8.90
CA VAL A 59 -8.82 -13.11 -8.68
C VAL A 59 -9.04 -14.24 -9.68
N VAL A 60 -8.69 -14.02 -10.96
CA VAL A 60 -8.73 -15.06 -11.99
C VAL A 60 -7.80 -16.21 -11.64
N ALA A 61 -6.57 -15.92 -11.24
CA ALA A 61 -5.59 -16.95 -10.88
C ALA A 61 -6.02 -17.79 -9.68
N VAL A 62 -6.60 -17.16 -8.64
CA VAL A 62 -7.18 -17.85 -7.48
C VAL A 62 -8.34 -18.75 -7.91
N GLY A 63 -9.22 -18.27 -8.82
CA GLY A 63 -10.28 -19.10 -9.40
C GLY A 63 -9.73 -20.33 -10.13
N LEU A 64 -8.70 -20.16 -10.97
CA LEU A 64 -8.04 -21.26 -11.67
C LEU A 64 -7.36 -22.25 -10.70
N MET A 65 -6.76 -21.76 -9.62
CA MET A 65 -6.22 -22.61 -8.55
C MET A 65 -7.33 -23.40 -7.86
N GLY A 66 -8.50 -22.81 -7.64
CA GLY A 66 -9.68 -23.51 -7.15
C GLY A 66 -10.12 -24.64 -8.08
N LEU A 67 -10.15 -24.39 -9.40
CA LEU A 67 -10.44 -25.42 -10.41
C LEU A 67 -9.41 -26.56 -10.37
N LEU A 68 -8.12 -26.24 -10.24
CA LEU A 68 -7.05 -27.24 -10.11
C LEU A 68 -7.25 -28.11 -8.86
N GLY A 69 -7.62 -27.50 -7.73
CA GLY A 69 -7.98 -28.22 -6.50
C GLY A 69 -9.17 -29.15 -6.71
N GLY A 70 -10.23 -28.67 -7.38
CA GLY A 70 -11.40 -29.47 -7.73
C GLY A 70 -11.08 -30.66 -8.64
N ILE A 71 -10.31 -30.46 -9.71
CA ILE A 71 -9.85 -31.53 -10.62
C ILE A 71 -8.99 -32.56 -9.88
N THR A 72 -8.17 -32.11 -8.92
CA THR A 72 -7.34 -33.03 -8.12
C THR A 72 -8.23 -33.85 -7.18
N ALA A 73 -9.24 -33.24 -6.57
CA ALA A 73 -10.19 -33.92 -5.70
C ALA A 73 -11.04 -34.97 -6.43
N THR A 74 -11.47 -34.72 -7.68
CA THR A 74 -12.18 -35.73 -8.50
C THR A 74 -11.28 -36.92 -8.82
N GLY A 75 -9.99 -36.70 -9.08
CA GLY A 75 -9.02 -37.78 -9.31
C GLY A 75 -8.82 -38.70 -8.10
N LEU A 76 -8.88 -38.14 -6.90
CA LEU A 76 -8.76 -38.89 -5.65
C LEU A 76 -10.06 -39.61 -5.27
N SER A 77 -11.20 -38.97 -5.51
CA SER A 77 -12.51 -39.48 -5.06
C SER A 77 -13.18 -40.41 -6.08
N GLY A 78 -12.75 -40.39 -7.35
CA GLY A 78 -13.36 -41.17 -8.44
C GLY A 78 -14.74 -40.68 -8.89
N GLU A 79 -15.30 -39.67 -8.23
CA GLU A 79 -16.59 -39.06 -8.56
C GLU A 79 -16.44 -37.83 -9.46
N ASN A 80 -17.37 -37.68 -10.40
CA ASN A 80 -17.45 -36.51 -11.26
C ASN A 80 -18.10 -35.34 -10.52
N LEU A 81 -17.28 -34.42 -9.99
CA LEU A 81 -17.78 -33.15 -9.46
C LEU A 81 -18.41 -32.32 -10.58
N LYS A 82 -19.60 -31.79 -10.33
CA LYS A 82 -20.27 -30.81 -11.19
C LYS A 82 -20.03 -29.42 -10.62
N LEU A 83 -19.34 -28.56 -11.37
CA LEU A 83 -19.22 -27.13 -11.05
C LEU A 83 -20.24 -26.36 -11.88
N PHE A 84 -21.17 -25.65 -11.22
CA PHE A 84 -22.19 -24.84 -11.89
C PHE A 84 -22.97 -25.60 -12.99
N GLY A 85 -23.20 -26.90 -12.81
CA GLY A 85 -23.87 -27.77 -13.79
C GLY A 85 -22.98 -28.30 -14.91
N TYR A 86 -21.74 -27.83 -15.04
CA TYR A 86 -20.74 -28.37 -15.96
C TYR A 86 -19.97 -29.51 -15.31
N GLN A 87 -19.82 -30.63 -16.02
CA GLN A 87 -19.01 -31.75 -15.53
C GLN A 87 -17.54 -31.38 -15.64
N ILE A 88 -16.83 -31.41 -14.50
CA ILE A 88 -15.38 -31.25 -14.53
C ILE A 88 -14.79 -32.50 -15.21
N PRO A 89 -13.94 -32.35 -16.24
CA PRO A 89 -13.28 -33.49 -16.85
C PRO A 89 -12.39 -34.20 -15.83
N LEU A 90 -12.29 -35.53 -15.93
CA LEU A 90 -11.37 -36.29 -15.09
C LEU A 90 -9.93 -35.77 -15.25
N PRO A 91 -9.12 -35.82 -14.19
CA PRO A 91 -7.74 -35.37 -14.24
C PRO A 91 -6.91 -36.24 -15.19
N THR A 92 -6.65 -35.70 -16.38
CA THR A 92 -5.60 -36.21 -17.27
C THR A 92 -4.31 -35.44 -17.01
N ALA A 93 -3.16 -36.11 -17.11
CA ALA A 93 -1.84 -35.48 -16.95
C ALA A 93 -1.72 -34.22 -17.83
N THR A 94 -2.16 -34.29 -19.09
CA THR A 94 -2.16 -33.15 -20.01
C THR A 94 -2.98 -31.96 -19.49
N ASN A 95 -4.23 -32.18 -19.07
CA ASN A 95 -5.11 -31.10 -18.60
C ASN A 95 -4.56 -30.43 -17.33
N VAL A 96 -4.05 -31.22 -16.39
CA VAL A 96 -3.45 -30.71 -15.14
C VAL A 96 -2.18 -29.92 -15.45
N ILE A 97 -1.28 -30.47 -16.27
CA ILE A 97 -0.03 -29.79 -16.65
C ILE A 97 -0.33 -28.48 -17.40
N THR A 98 -1.27 -28.49 -18.36
CA THR A 98 -1.67 -27.28 -19.09
C THR A 98 -2.27 -26.24 -18.17
N LEU A 99 -3.14 -26.63 -17.23
CA LEU A 99 -3.73 -25.71 -16.26
C LEU A 99 -2.68 -25.10 -15.34
N VAL A 100 -1.75 -25.92 -14.82
CA VAL A 100 -0.62 -25.44 -14.00
C VAL A 100 0.28 -24.50 -14.80
N ALA A 101 0.60 -24.84 -16.05
CA ALA A 101 1.40 -23.98 -16.92
C ALA A 101 0.72 -22.64 -17.22
N LEU A 102 -0.61 -22.63 -17.41
CA LEU A 102 -1.39 -21.41 -17.59
C LEU A 102 -1.39 -20.54 -16.33
N ILE A 103 -1.62 -21.15 -15.16
CA ILE A 103 -1.58 -20.44 -13.86
C ILE A 103 -0.18 -19.82 -13.65
N ALA A 104 0.87 -20.61 -13.86
CA ALA A 104 2.25 -20.14 -13.73
C ALA A 104 2.57 -19.01 -14.71
N GLY A 105 2.19 -19.16 -15.99
CA GLY A 105 2.37 -18.12 -17.01
C GLY A 105 1.65 -16.82 -16.65
N LEU A 106 0.43 -16.92 -16.12
CA LEU A 106 -0.35 -15.77 -15.66
C LEU A 106 0.35 -15.06 -14.49
N PHE A 107 0.86 -15.79 -13.49
CA PHE A 107 1.60 -15.19 -12.38
C PHE A 107 2.93 -14.56 -12.82
N ILE A 108 3.65 -15.18 -13.75
CA ILE A 108 4.89 -14.61 -14.31
C ILE A 108 4.58 -13.30 -15.04
N LEU A 109 3.58 -13.30 -15.91
CA LEU A 109 3.16 -12.11 -16.65
C LEU A 109 2.70 -11.00 -15.71
N LYS A 110 1.85 -11.34 -14.73
CA LYS A 110 1.36 -10.39 -13.72
C LYS A 110 2.50 -9.85 -12.85
N GLY A 111 3.44 -10.70 -12.44
CA GLY A 111 4.64 -10.29 -11.70
C GLY A 111 5.50 -9.29 -12.49
N GLY A 112 5.77 -9.60 -13.76
CA GLY A 112 6.52 -8.72 -14.66
C GLY A 112 5.85 -7.36 -14.86
N LEU A 113 4.55 -7.35 -15.19
CA LEU A 113 3.77 -6.11 -15.33
C LEU A 113 3.70 -5.34 -14.01
N GLY A 114 3.58 -6.04 -12.89
CA GLY A 114 3.59 -5.46 -11.55
C GLY A 114 4.87 -4.68 -11.24
N ILE A 115 6.03 -5.23 -11.61
CA ILE A 115 7.33 -4.55 -11.46
C ILE A 115 7.37 -3.28 -12.33
N ILE A 116 6.96 -3.38 -13.59
CA ILE A 116 6.96 -2.24 -14.52
C ILE A 116 6.05 -1.12 -13.98
N PHE A 117 4.85 -1.45 -13.52
CA PHE A 117 3.88 -0.46 -13.03
C PHE A 117 4.31 0.14 -11.68
N ALA A 118 4.94 -0.65 -10.81
CA ALA A 118 5.56 -0.17 -9.59
C ALA A 118 6.67 0.85 -9.89
N ARG A 119 7.58 0.50 -10.81
CA ARG A 119 8.67 1.39 -11.24
C ARG A 119 8.14 2.67 -11.87
N TRP A 120 7.15 2.55 -12.75
CA TRP A 120 6.51 3.69 -13.39
C TRP A 120 5.93 4.65 -12.34
N THR A 121 5.17 4.13 -11.37
CA THR A 121 4.57 4.91 -10.27
C THR A 121 5.63 5.61 -9.42
N ALA A 122 6.70 4.91 -9.06
CA ALA A 122 7.80 5.48 -8.27
C ALA A 122 8.44 6.68 -8.98
N ILE A 123 8.76 6.56 -10.28
CA ILE A 123 9.37 7.65 -11.07
C ILE A 123 8.46 8.89 -11.11
N PHE A 124 7.15 8.70 -11.24
CA PHE A 124 6.19 9.80 -11.24
C PHE A 124 6.12 10.53 -9.90
N LEU A 125 6.02 9.78 -8.80
CA LEU A 125 5.99 10.37 -7.46
C LEU A 125 7.27 11.16 -7.17
N VAL A 126 8.42 10.63 -7.56
CA VAL A 126 9.71 11.33 -7.47
C VAL A 126 9.71 12.61 -8.32
N GLY A 127 9.16 12.58 -9.54
CA GLY A 127 9.03 13.77 -10.39
C GLY A 127 8.17 14.87 -9.75
N VAL A 128 7.01 14.50 -9.20
CA VAL A 128 6.13 15.41 -8.44
C VAL A 128 6.87 15.98 -7.23
N HIS A 129 7.58 15.13 -6.49
CA HIS A 129 8.39 15.51 -5.35
C HIS A 129 9.43 16.58 -5.72
N ILE A 130 10.27 16.32 -6.73
CA ILE A 130 11.34 17.24 -7.17
C ILE A 130 10.76 18.60 -7.58
N LYS A 131 9.66 18.61 -8.35
CA LYS A 131 9.01 19.84 -8.82
C LYS A 131 8.48 20.69 -7.66
N ASN A 132 7.86 20.07 -6.66
CA ASN A 132 7.34 20.77 -5.49
C ASN A 132 8.47 21.24 -4.56
N SER A 133 9.51 20.42 -4.34
CA SER A 133 10.71 20.82 -3.61
C SER A 133 11.37 22.05 -4.25
N ALA A 134 11.49 22.09 -5.58
CA ALA A 134 12.06 23.23 -6.30
C ALA A 134 11.21 24.50 -6.15
N LYS A 135 9.87 24.37 -6.13
CA LYS A 135 8.96 25.50 -5.87
C LYS A 135 9.14 26.06 -4.46
N ILE A 136 9.22 25.20 -3.45
CA ILE A 136 9.42 25.60 -2.05
C ILE A 136 10.79 26.26 -1.88
N ALA A 137 11.84 25.67 -2.46
CA ALA A 137 13.18 26.26 -2.44
C ALA A 137 13.19 27.64 -3.11
N ARG A 138 12.62 27.77 -4.31
CA ARG A 138 12.52 29.08 -4.99
C ARG A 138 11.78 30.10 -4.12
N TYR A 139 10.64 29.75 -3.54
CA TYR A 139 9.87 30.65 -2.67
C TYR A 139 10.65 31.10 -1.42
N LEU A 140 11.44 30.20 -0.84
CA LEU A 140 12.25 30.47 0.33
C LEU A 140 13.43 31.39 0.00
N PHE A 141 14.12 31.13 -1.12
CA PHE A 141 15.33 31.86 -1.52
C PHE A 141 15.08 33.13 -2.32
N SER A 142 13.90 33.31 -2.94
CA SER A 142 13.53 34.53 -3.68
C SER A 142 12.86 35.61 -2.81
N GLY A 143 12.62 35.33 -1.53
CA GLY A 143 12.02 36.28 -0.58
C GLY A 143 13.04 37.21 0.09
N SER A 144 12.56 38.18 0.87
CA SER A 144 13.42 39.08 1.67
C SER A 144 14.36 38.29 2.59
N LEU A 145 15.60 38.77 2.79
CA LEU A 145 16.58 38.19 3.72
C LEU A 145 16.04 38.00 5.16
N VAL A 146 15.05 38.81 5.56
CA VAL A 146 14.30 38.69 6.83
C VAL A 146 13.54 37.36 6.93
N ARG A 147 13.01 36.83 5.82
CA ARG A 147 12.32 35.54 5.76
C ARG A 147 13.29 34.36 5.85
N LEU A 148 14.47 34.49 5.24
CA LEU A 148 15.51 33.46 5.30
C LEU A 148 16.08 33.33 6.73
N LYS A 149 16.25 34.45 7.44
CA LYS A 149 16.71 34.46 8.84
C LYS A 149 15.70 33.91 9.85
N LYS A 150 14.41 33.77 9.48
CA LYS A 150 13.38 33.21 10.37
C LYS A 150 13.47 31.70 10.54
N TYR A 151 14.11 30.99 9.61
CA TYR A 151 14.21 29.53 9.64
C TYR A 151 15.67 29.10 9.81
N SER A 152 15.90 28.05 10.59
CA SER A 152 17.25 27.47 10.70
C SER A 152 17.63 26.70 9.43
N ARG A 153 18.92 26.50 9.17
CA ARG A 153 19.39 25.66 8.04
C ARG A 153 18.78 24.25 8.07
N ALA A 154 18.64 23.67 9.27
CA ALA A 154 18.04 22.36 9.47
C ALA A 154 16.55 22.34 9.13
N GLU A 155 15.83 23.40 9.47
CA GLU A 155 14.39 23.55 9.19
C GLU A 155 14.13 23.76 7.70
N ILE A 156 15.00 24.50 7.02
CA ILE A 156 14.98 24.64 5.56
C ILE A 156 15.22 23.29 4.87
N GLN A 157 16.24 22.54 5.30
CA GLN A 157 16.54 21.22 4.77
C GLN A 157 15.38 20.24 4.98
N PHE A 158 14.77 20.26 6.17
CA PHE A 158 13.61 19.45 6.49
C PHE A 158 12.40 19.80 5.62
N LEU A 159 12.09 21.09 5.45
CA LEU A 159 10.97 21.55 4.65
C LEU A 159 11.13 21.18 3.17
N VAL A 160 12.29 21.42 2.57
CA VAL A 160 12.49 21.21 1.13
C VAL A 160 12.59 19.73 0.78
N THR A 161 13.25 18.94 1.62
CA THR A 161 13.64 17.56 1.29
C THR A 161 12.77 16.55 2.03
N THR A 162 12.87 16.49 3.36
CA THR A 162 12.23 15.44 4.15
C THR A 162 10.71 15.52 4.12
N SER A 163 10.16 16.74 4.25
CA SER A 163 8.72 16.96 4.33
C SER A 163 8.03 16.70 2.99
N THR A 164 8.62 17.15 1.88
CA THR A 164 8.09 16.92 0.53
C THR A 164 8.11 15.43 0.20
N ASN A 165 9.20 14.71 0.55
CA ASN A 165 9.32 13.28 0.29
C ASN A 165 8.29 12.48 1.10
N ALA A 166 8.14 12.79 2.39
CA ALA A 166 7.15 12.16 3.25
C ALA A 166 5.73 12.40 2.71
N THR A 167 5.44 13.60 2.21
CA THR A 167 4.10 14.00 1.74
C THR A 167 3.69 13.31 0.43
N PHE A 168 4.60 13.21 -0.56
CA PHE A 168 4.27 12.71 -1.91
C PHE A 168 4.73 11.27 -2.16
N SER A 169 5.94 10.89 -1.77
CA SER A 169 6.42 9.52 -1.98
C SER A 169 5.96 8.59 -0.85
N GLY A 170 6.03 9.09 0.39
CA GLY A 170 5.64 8.34 1.58
C GLY A 170 4.13 8.12 1.65
N VAL A 171 3.36 9.19 1.83
CA VAL A 171 1.91 9.08 2.07
C VAL A 171 1.17 8.62 0.81
N LEU A 172 1.35 9.27 -0.34
CA LEU A 172 0.61 8.90 -1.56
C LEU A 172 0.96 7.49 -2.05
N GLY A 173 2.24 7.13 -1.98
CA GLY A 173 2.70 5.78 -2.32
C GLY A 173 2.09 4.72 -1.39
N ALA A 174 2.23 4.90 -0.07
CA ALA A 174 1.68 3.97 0.91
C ALA A 174 0.15 3.86 0.83
N MET A 175 -0.56 4.98 0.63
CA MET A 175 -2.01 4.98 0.47
C MET A 175 -2.46 4.25 -0.79
N THR A 176 -1.72 4.41 -1.90
CA THR A 176 -1.99 3.67 -3.13
C THR A 176 -1.85 2.17 -2.91
N THR A 177 -0.77 1.75 -2.25
CA THR A 177 -0.55 0.35 -1.89
C THR A 177 -1.68 -0.17 -1.00
N LEU A 178 -2.04 0.56 0.07
CA LEU A 178 -3.10 0.17 0.99
C LEU A 178 -4.44 -0.01 0.28
N VAL A 179 -4.80 0.92 -0.63
CA VAL A 179 -6.04 0.82 -1.40
C VAL A 179 -6.03 -0.38 -2.34
N ILE A 180 -4.92 -0.60 -3.06
CA ILE A 180 -4.74 -1.69 -4.02
C ILE A 180 -4.81 -3.06 -3.31
N GLU A 181 -4.04 -3.22 -2.24
CA GLU A 181 -4.02 -4.45 -1.44
C GLU A 181 -5.33 -4.66 -0.70
N GLY A 182 -5.93 -3.61 -0.16
CA GLY A 182 -7.24 -3.67 0.49
C GLY A 182 -8.34 -4.13 -0.45
N VAL A 183 -8.35 -3.64 -1.69
CA VAL A 183 -9.32 -4.10 -2.70
C VAL A 183 -9.07 -5.55 -3.10
N LEU A 184 -7.81 -5.96 -3.27
CA LEU A 184 -7.48 -7.36 -3.53
C LEU A 184 -7.98 -8.27 -2.40
N PHE A 185 -7.70 -7.89 -1.16
CA PHE A 185 -8.16 -8.61 0.03
C PHE A 185 -9.69 -8.71 0.05
N ILE A 186 -10.42 -7.60 -0.11
CA ILE A 186 -11.88 -7.57 -0.14
C ILE A 186 -12.42 -8.44 -1.28
N SER A 187 -11.76 -8.44 -2.45
CA SER A 187 -12.19 -9.23 -3.61
C SER A 187 -12.07 -10.73 -3.35
N ILE A 188 -10.91 -11.18 -2.85
CA ILE A 188 -10.69 -12.59 -2.53
C ILE A 188 -11.58 -13.03 -1.36
N PHE A 189 -11.67 -12.20 -0.32
CA PHE A 189 -12.52 -12.50 0.84
C PHE A 189 -14.00 -12.57 0.44
N GLY A 190 -14.47 -11.64 -0.40
CA GLY A 190 -15.82 -11.66 -0.96
C GLY A 190 -16.09 -12.92 -1.76
N MET A 191 -15.15 -13.34 -2.61
CA MET A 191 -15.26 -14.62 -3.33
C MET A 191 -15.35 -15.81 -2.36
N PHE A 192 -14.51 -15.87 -1.33
CA PHE A 192 -14.60 -16.93 -0.33
C PHE A 192 -15.92 -16.93 0.42
N LEU A 193 -16.43 -15.76 0.79
CA LEU A 193 -17.70 -15.64 1.51
C LEU A 193 -18.87 -16.16 0.65
N LEU A 194 -18.83 -15.96 -0.67
CA LEU A 194 -19.80 -16.51 -1.61
C LEU A 194 -19.69 -18.03 -1.79
N VAL A 195 -18.48 -18.59 -1.72
CA VAL A 195 -18.22 -20.02 -1.90
C VAL A 195 -18.53 -20.81 -0.62
N ASP A 196 -18.00 -20.36 0.51
CA ASP A 196 -18.24 -20.94 1.84
C ASP A 196 -18.03 -19.85 2.92
N TRP A 197 -19.15 -19.28 3.37
CA TRP A 197 -19.15 -18.24 4.38
C TRP A 197 -18.65 -18.71 5.76
N VAL A 198 -18.79 -20.00 6.09
CA VAL A 198 -18.34 -20.54 7.38
C VAL A 198 -16.82 -20.66 7.38
N ALA A 199 -16.24 -21.28 6.34
CA ALA A 199 -14.80 -21.35 6.18
C ALA A 199 -14.16 -19.95 6.09
N ALA A 200 -14.80 -19.02 5.38
CA ALA A 200 -14.35 -17.64 5.26
C ALA A 200 -14.28 -16.94 6.63
N LEU A 201 -15.33 -17.05 7.45
CA LEU A 201 -15.35 -16.46 8.80
C LEU A 201 -14.35 -17.11 9.74
N ALA A 202 -14.17 -18.44 9.66
CA ALA A 202 -13.18 -19.15 10.46
C ALA A 202 -11.74 -18.67 10.13
N ILE A 203 -11.41 -18.54 8.85
CA ILE A 203 -10.12 -18.02 8.40
C ILE A 203 -9.94 -16.55 8.81
N ALA A 204 -10.97 -15.73 8.68
CA ALA A 204 -10.93 -14.33 9.11
C ALA A 204 -10.66 -14.19 10.61
N LEU A 205 -11.34 -15.00 11.44
CA LEU A 205 -11.11 -15.05 12.87
C LEU A 205 -9.68 -15.49 13.19
N TYR A 206 -9.19 -16.54 12.53
CA TYR A 206 -7.81 -17.01 12.68
C TYR A 206 -6.79 -15.89 12.40
N PHE A 207 -6.92 -15.18 11.27
CA PHE A 207 -6.01 -14.07 10.94
C PHE A 207 -6.17 -12.89 11.91
N ALA A 208 -7.38 -12.58 12.36
CA ALA A 208 -7.60 -11.52 13.33
C ALA A 208 -6.90 -11.80 14.67
N VAL A 209 -7.00 -13.04 15.17
CA VAL A 209 -6.30 -13.49 16.38
C VAL A 209 -4.78 -13.45 16.16
N LEU A 210 -4.30 -13.95 15.02
CA LEU A 210 -2.88 -13.95 14.68
C LEU A 210 -2.33 -12.52 14.66
N VAL A 211 -3.00 -11.59 13.98
CA VAL A 211 -2.61 -10.18 13.92
C VAL A 211 -2.63 -9.54 15.31
N PHE A 212 -3.65 -9.81 16.12
CA PHE A 212 -3.75 -9.32 17.49
C PHE A 212 -2.57 -9.78 18.35
N LEU A 213 -2.22 -11.07 18.29
CA LEU A 213 -1.07 -11.64 19.00
C LEU A 213 0.26 -11.04 18.51
N LEU A 214 0.42 -10.87 17.19
CA LEU A 214 1.61 -10.22 16.64
C LEU A 214 1.74 -8.77 17.09
N GLN A 215 0.63 -8.02 17.13
CA GLN A 215 0.62 -6.64 17.61
C GLN A 215 1.01 -6.57 19.09
N LEU A 216 0.49 -7.46 19.93
CA LEU A 216 0.89 -7.57 21.34
C LEU A 216 2.39 -7.83 21.49
N ALA A 217 2.92 -8.84 20.80
CA ALA A 217 4.33 -9.21 20.89
C ALA A 217 5.27 -8.13 20.34
N THR A 218 4.87 -7.47 19.25
CA THR A 218 5.69 -6.47 18.55
C THR A 218 5.67 -5.13 19.28
N ALA A 219 4.50 -4.68 19.74
CA ALA A 219 4.36 -3.42 20.47
C ALA A 219 5.19 -3.43 21.77
N GLN A 220 5.23 -4.56 22.47
CA GLN A 220 6.04 -4.71 23.68
C GLN A 220 7.54 -4.62 23.37
N ARG A 221 8.02 -5.28 22.31
CA ARG A 221 9.45 -5.28 21.93
C ARG A 221 9.94 -3.94 21.39
N PHE A 222 9.13 -3.24 20.58
CA PHE A 222 9.48 -1.91 20.08
C PHE A 222 9.62 -0.87 21.21
N LEU A 223 8.71 -0.91 22.20
CA LEU A 223 8.75 0.01 23.34
C LEU A 223 9.92 -0.30 24.29
N SER A 224 10.31 -1.58 24.44
CA SER A 224 11.50 -1.94 25.23
C SER A 224 12.80 -1.55 24.54
N SER A 225 12.92 -1.74 23.22
CA SER A 225 14.13 -1.36 22.48
C SER A 225 14.33 0.16 22.43
N GLY A 226 13.25 0.94 22.38
CA GLY A 226 13.34 2.40 22.46
C GLY A 226 13.72 2.95 23.84
N ARG A 227 13.48 2.20 24.92
CA ARG A 227 13.92 2.58 26.28
C ARG A 227 15.36 2.21 26.56
N ALA A 228 15.90 1.18 25.91
CA ALA A 228 17.28 0.72 26.06
C ALA A 228 18.31 1.57 25.31
N MET A 229 17.88 2.49 24.42
CA MET A 229 18.76 3.42 23.70
C MET A 229 18.86 4.82 24.34
N LYS A 230 18.33 5.01 25.56
CA LYS A 230 18.59 6.20 26.38
C LYS A 230 19.71 5.91 27.36
#